data_AF-A0A5C3NPT3-F1
#
_entry.id   AF-A0A5C3NPT3-F1
#
_cell.length_a   1.000
_cell.length_b   1.000
_cell.length_c   1.000
_cell.angle_alpha   90.00
_cell.angle_beta   90.00
_cell.angle_gamma   90.00
#
_symmetry.space_group_name_H-M   'P 1'
#
loop_
_entity.id
_entity.type
_entity.pdbx_description
1 polymer ?
#
loop_
_entity_poly.entity_id
_entity_poly.type
_entity_poly.pdbx_seq_one_letter_code
_entity_poly.pdbx_strand_id
1 'polypeptide(L)'
;MSETGSPLGIRTLFDSGATCSVLPRAVRQAIWTEWFSNDAQSYPWNEPFLRHNRNFSTHDVLFEFQDSAGRVETLRCSAQEFLSSPWVPLDGSPGTLACFAEPAHDDDEGPYILGANFFWTSIVRLDATHRGDRPVPGQAAPYMQFAPQRILSDGYKLAGPWELEIHADLPPNMQAVLRDQPELQA
;
A
#
# COMPACT_ATOMS: atom_id res chain seq x y z
N MET A 1 16.47 -17.27 -30.86
CA MET A 1 15.88 -17.76 -29.60
C MET A 1 15.53 -16.52 -28.81
N SER A 2 14.25 -16.16 -28.76
CA SER A 2 13.77 -14.96 -28.08
C SER A 2 13.69 -15.26 -26.60
N GLU A 3 14.47 -14.57 -25.78
CA GLU A 3 14.22 -14.49 -24.35
C GLU A 3 12.82 -13.91 -24.18
N THR A 4 11.91 -14.73 -23.65
CA THR A 4 10.64 -14.26 -23.10
C THR A 4 10.97 -13.45 -21.86
N GLY A 5 11.27 -12.17 -22.05
CA GLY A 5 11.40 -11.23 -20.94
C GLY A 5 10.11 -11.24 -20.15
N SER A 6 10.19 -11.53 -18.85
CA SER A 6 9.08 -11.26 -17.93
C SER A 6 8.64 -9.80 -18.15
N PRO A 7 7.33 -9.49 -18.13
CA PRO A 7 6.88 -8.12 -18.27
C PRO A 7 7.62 -7.27 -17.23
N LEU A 8 8.34 -6.26 -17.73
CA LEU A 8 8.96 -5.23 -16.90
C LEU A 8 7.85 -4.67 -16.01
N GLY A 9 8.00 -4.77 -14.69
CA GLY A 9 7.01 -4.27 -13.74
C GLY A 9 6.67 -2.78 -14.00
N ILE A 10 5.59 -2.30 -13.39
CA ILE A 10 5.15 -0.91 -13.60
C ILE A 10 6.00 0.07 -12.78
N ARG A 11 6.47 1.15 -13.43
CA ARG A 11 7.10 2.26 -12.71
C ARG A 11 6.04 2.97 -11.88
N THR A 12 6.30 3.11 -10.59
CA THR A 12 5.33 3.60 -9.62
C THR A 12 5.94 4.68 -8.75
N LEU A 13 5.16 5.71 -8.45
CA LEU A 13 5.50 6.76 -7.49
C LEU A 13 4.88 6.43 -6.13
N PHE A 14 5.55 6.83 -5.05
CA PHE A 14 4.97 6.80 -3.71
C PHE A 14 4.60 8.22 -3.32
N ASP A 15 3.31 8.48 -3.13
CA ASP A 15 2.81 9.82 -2.82
C ASP A 15 1.80 9.76 -1.68
N SER A 16 2.23 10.14 -0.47
CA SER A 16 1.34 10.23 0.69
C SER A 16 0.29 11.34 0.58
N GLY A 17 0.49 12.31 -0.32
CA GLY A 17 -0.47 13.38 -0.61
C GLY A 17 -1.56 12.96 -1.61
N ALA A 18 -1.37 11.86 -2.32
CA ALA A 18 -2.40 11.30 -3.21
C ALA A 18 -3.46 10.55 -2.40
N THR A 19 -4.71 11.02 -2.46
CA THR A 19 -5.84 10.41 -1.75
C THR A 19 -6.06 8.93 -2.09
N CYS A 20 -5.83 8.57 -3.35
CA CYS A 20 -6.02 7.22 -3.88
C CYS A 20 -4.73 6.72 -4.54
N SER A 21 -4.53 5.40 -4.56
CA SER A 21 -3.56 4.82 -5.49
C SER A 21 -4.09 4.94 -6.92
N VAL A 22 -3.20 5.29 -7.85
CA VAL A 22 -3.48 5.31 -9.29
C VAL A 22 -2.93 4.03 -9.87
N LEU A 23 -3.81 3.15 -10.33
CA LEU A 23 -3.46 1.82 -10.84
C LEU A 23 -3.90 1.67 -12.30
N PRO A 24 -3.21 0.83 -13.09
CA PRO A 24 -3.65 0.51 -14.45
C PRO A 24 -5.10 0.02 -14.44
N ARG A 25 -5.86 0.37 -15.48
CA ARG A 25 -7.28 0.00 -15.58
C ARG A 25 -7.47 -1.52 -15.47
N ALA A 26 -6.62 -2.30 -16.11
CA ALA A 26 -6.67 -3.77 -16.06
C ALA A 26 -6.54 -4.31 -14.62
N VAL A 27 -5.68 -3.68 -13.79
CA VAL A 27 -5.51 -4.04 -12.38
C VAL A 27 -6.78 -3.70 -11.59
N ARG A 28 -7.35 -2.51 -11.79
CA ARG A 28 -8.60 -2.11 -11.12
C ARG A 28 -9.77 -3.04 -11.49
N GLN A 29 -9.86 -3.45 -12.75
CA GLN A 29 -10.86 -4.40 -13.21
C GLN A 29 -10.68 -5.78 -12.55
N ALA A 30 -9.44 -6.29 -12.46
CA ALA A 30 -9.17 -7.54 -11.76
C ALA A 30 -9.50 -7.46 -10.26
N ILE A 31 -9.19 -6.34 -9.59
CA ILE A 31 -9.60 -6.12 -8.20
C ILE A 31 -11.13 -6.15 -8.09
N TRP A 32 -11.84 -5.47 -8.99
CA TRP A 32 -13.31 -5.41 -9.00
C TRP A 32 -13.95 -6.79 -9.18
N THR A 33 -13.49 -7.57 -10.16
CA THR A 33 -14.13 -8.85 -10.49
C THR A 33 -13.60 -10.00 -9.64
N GLU A 34 -12.30 -10.11 -9.44
CA GLU A 34 -11.68 -11.27 -8.81
C GLU A 34 -11.63 -11.12 -7.29
N TRP A 35 -11.26 -9.94 -6.79
CA TRP A 35 -11.08 -9.73 -5.34
C TRP A 35 -12.39 -9.31 -4.67
N PHE A 36 -13.13 -8.39 -5.31
CA PHE A 36 -14.42 -7.90 -4.79
C PHE A 36 -15.59 -8.80 -5.17
N SER A 37 -15.42 -9.69 -6.15
CA SER A 37 -16.47 -10.59 -6.65
C SER A 37 -17.69 -9.85 -7.21
N ASN A 38 -17.48 -8.65 -7.76
CA ASN A 38 -18.55 -7.87 -8.39
C ASN A 38 -18.68 -8.24 -9.87
N ASP A 39 -19.85 -7.93 -10.46
CA ASP A 39 -20.11 -8.19 -11.87
C ASP A 39 -19.28 -7.26 -12.77
N ALA A 40 -18.61 -7.83 -13.77
CA ALA A 40 -17.76 -7.10 -14.71
C ALA A 40 -18.55 -6.05 -15.51
N GLN A 41 -19.82 -6.30 -15.82
CA GLN A 41 -20.66 -5.34 -16.55
C GLN A 41 -21.00 -4.10 -15.72
N SER A 42 -20.92 -4.21 -14.39
CA SER A 42 -21.18 -3.13 -13.44
C SER A 42 -19.92 -2.36 -13.03
N TYR A 43 -18.79 -2.56 -13.72
CA TYR A 43 -17.54 -1.84 -13.40
C TYR A 43 -17.74 -0.32 -13.48
N PRO A 44 -17.42 0.44 -12.41
CA PRO A 44 -17.65 1.87 -12.36
C PRO A 44 -16.51 2.64 -13.08
N TRP A 45 -16.72 2.88 -14.37
CA TRP A 45 -15.79 3.66 -15.20
C TRP A 45 -15.61 5.08 -14.66
N ASN A 46 -14.36 5.55 -14.61
CA ASN A 46 -13.98 6.90 -14.17
C ASN A 46 -14.32 7.27 -12.72
N GLU A 47 -14.75 6.33 -11.88
CA GLU A 47 -14.95 6.57 -10.46
C GLU A 47 -13.62 6.43 -9.69
N PRO A 48 -13.30 7.34 -8.75
CA PRO A 48 -12.07 7.26 -7.94
C PRO A 48 -12.17 6.27 -6.78
N PHE A 49 -13.33 5.62 -6.61
CA PHE A 49 -13.59 4.66 -5.56
C PHE A 49 -14.23 3.40 -6.15
N LEU A 50 -13.69 2.24 -5.78
CA LEU A 50 -14.34 0.96 -6.03
C LEU A 50 -15.07 0.52 -4.78
N ARG A 51 -16.30 0.00 -4.92
CA ARG A 51 -17.11 -0.46 -3.77
C ARG A 51 -17.01 -1.97 -3.58
N HIS A 52 -16.97 -2.42 -2.33
CA HIS A 52 -17.03 -3.85 -2.00
C HIS A 52 -17.75 -4.12 -0.67
N ASN A 53 -18.22 -5.35 -0.48
CA ASN A 53 -18.77 -5.86 0.79
C ASN A 53 -17.92 -7.02 1.36
N ARG A 54 -16.70 -7.19 0.83
CA ARG A 54 -15.78 -8.25 1.23
C ARG A 54 -15.09 -7.92 2.55
N ASN A 55 -14.88 -8.95 3.37
CA ASN A 55 -14.00 -8.89 4.54
C ASN A 55 -12.62 -9.46 4.16
N PHE A 56 -11.59 -8.63 4.31
CA PHE A 56 -10.20 -8.97 3.99
C PHE A 56 -9.32 -9.13 5.24
N SER A 57 -9.90 -9.22 6.44
CA SER A 57 -9.16 -9.27 7.71
C SER A 57 -8.14 -10.41 7.83
N THR A 58 -8.33 -11.49 7.06
CA THR A 58 -7.43 -12.66 7.01
C THR A 58 -6.61 -12.75 5.73
N HIS A 59 -6.59 -11.69 4.91
CA HIS A 59 -5.92 -11.66 3.62
C HIS A 59 -4.77 -10.66 3.65
N ASP A 60 -3.74 -10.96 2.87
CA ASP A 60 -2.61 -10.06 2.65
C ASP A 60 -2.50 -9.69 1.17
N VAL A 61 -2.01 -8.49 0.89
CA VAL A 61 -1.53 -8.08 -0.44
C VAL A 61 -0.01 -8.23 -0.46
N LEU A 62 0.49 -8.84 -1.52
CA LEU A 62 1.92 -8.95 -1.80
C LEU A 62 2.30 -7.90 -2.85
N PHE A 63 3.20 -7.00 -2.49
CA PHE A 63 3.85 -6.10 -3.43
C PHE A 63 5.25 -6.63 -3.71
N GLU A 64 5.61 -6.72 -4.99
CA GLU A 64 6.94 -7.10 -5.43
C GLU A 64 7.64 -5.86 -6.02
N PHE A 65 8.73 -5.43 -5.39
CA PHE A 65 9.51 -4.29 -5.83
C PHE A 65 10.83 -4.74 -6.42
N GLN A 66 11.10 -4.34 -7.66
CA GLN A 66 12.36 -4.62 -8.33
C GLN A 66 13.32 -3.43 -8.19
N ASP A 67 14.55 -3.69 -7.72
CA ASP A 67 15.60 -2.69 -7.66
C ASP A 67 16.34 -2.51 -9.00
N SER A 68 17.25 -1.53 -9.06
CA SER A 68 18.03 -1.26 -10.28
C SER A 68 19.02 -2.38 -10.67
N ALA A 69 19.29 -3.33 -9.77
CA ALA A 69 20.09 -4.51 -10.02
C ALA A 69 19.23 -5.74 -10.41
N GLY A 70 17.91 -5.57 -10.51
CA GLY A 70 16.95 -6.62 -10.87
C GLY A 70 16.52 -7.50 -9.70
N ARG A 71 16.95 -7.23 -8.47
CA ARG A 71 16.53 -7.98 -7.29
C ARG A 71 15.10 -7.62 -6.93
N VAL A 72 14.30 -8.63 -6.60
CA VAL A 72 12.90 -8.48 -6.22
C VAL A 72 12.76 -8.67 -4.73
N GLU A 73 12.18 -7.69 -4.06
CA GLU A 73 11.83 -7.73 -2.64
C GLU A 73 10.31 -7.77 -2.48
N THR A 74 9.83 -8.70 -1.64
CA THR A 74 8.40 -8.86 -1.37
C THR A 74 7.99 -8.13 -0.08
N LEU A 75 7.05 -7.21 -0.19
CA LEU A 75 6.37 -6.58 0.94
C LEU A 75 4.98 -7.20 1.11
N ARG A 76 4.71 -7.73 2.30
CA ARG A 76 3.44 -8.37 2.66
C ARG A 76 2.64 -7.50 3.62
N CYS A 77 1.56 -6.91 3.13
CA CYS A 77 0.72 -5.95 3.82
C CYS A 77 -0.69 -6.48 4.08
N SER A 78 -1.39 -5.95 5.07
CA SER A 78 -2.80 -6.27 5.31
C SER A 78 -3.67 -5.88 4.11
N ALA A 79 -4.41 -6.83 3.54
CA ALA A 79 -5.33 -6.54 2.45
C ALA A 79 -6.51 -5.70 2.92
N GLN A 80 -6.95 -5.89 4.16
CA GLN A 80 -8.01 -5.09 4.77
C GLN A 80 -7.67 -3.61 4.74
N GLU A 81 -6.46 -3.23 5.15
CA GLU A 81 -6.07 -1.82 5.19
C GLU A 81 -5.82 -1.23 3.79
N PHE A 82 -5.39 -2.04 2.83
CA PHE A 82 -5.12 -1.56 1.48
C PHE A 82 -6.39 -1.38 0.64
N LEU A 83 -7.34 -2.30 0.81
CA LEU A 83 -8.56 -2.39 0.00
C LEU A 83 -9.77 -1.72 0.65
N SER A 84 -9.71 -1.39 1.94
CA SER A 84 -10.83 -0.78 2.66
C SER A 84 -10.45 0.56 3.26
N SER A 85 -11.02 1.61 2.68
CA SER A 85 -10.97 2.95 3.23
C SER A 85 -11.62 3.00 4.62
N PRO A 86 -11.03 3.73 5.57
CA PRO A 86 -11.65 3.99 6.88
C PRO A 86 -12.85 4.95 6.75
N TRP A 87 -13.08 5.55 5.58
CA TRP A 87 -14.14 6.52 5.36
C TRP A 87 -15.45 5.85 4.91
N VAL A 88 -16.56 6.33 5.47
CA VAL A 88 -17.91 5.87 5.13
C VAL A 88 -18.34 6.47 3.78
N PRO A 89 -19.07 5.72 2.93
CA PRO A 89 -19.66 6.27 1.70
C PRO A 89 -20.53 7.51 1.99
N LEU A 90 -20.24 8.62 1.31
CA LEU A 90 -20.97 9.89 1.49
C LEU A 90 -22.44 9.81 1.07
N ASP A 91 -22.77 8.86 0.20
CA ASP A 91 -24.11 8.62 -0.32
C ASP A 91 -24.98 7.75 0.61
N GLY A 92 -24.43 7.30 1.75
CA GLY A 92 -25.13 6.45 2.72
C GLY A 92 -25.43 5.04 2.22
N SER A 93 -24.93 4.67 1.05
CA SER A 93 -25.13 3.32 0.50
C SER A 93 -24.22 2.31 1.22
N PRO A 94 -24.67 1.05 1.36
CA PRO A 94 -23.92 0.05 2.10
C PRO A 94 -22.59 -0.31 1.41
N GLY A 95 -21.69 -0.87 2.21
CA GLY A 95 -20.39 -1.35 1.77
C GLY A 95 -19.25 -0.39 2.05
N THR A 96 -18.06 -0.84 1.67
CA THR A 96 -16.78 -0.18 1.92
C THR A 96 -16.19 0.33 0.61
N LEU A 97 -15.53 1.49 0.66
CA LEU A 97 -14.85 2.07 -0.48
C LEU A 97 -13.39 1.65 -0.50
N ALA A 98 -12.86 1.38 -1.69
CA ALA A 98 -11.44 1.18 -1.95
C ALA A 98 -10.93 2.39 -2.76
N CYS A 99 -9.88 3.05 -2.27
CA CYS A 99 -9.33 4.29 -2.84
C CYS A 99 -8.43 4.01 -4.06
N PHE A 100 -9.04 3.86 -5.23
CA PHE A 100 -8.36 3.58 -6.50
C PHE A 100 -8.84 4.51 -7.62
N ALA A 101 -7.91 5.27 -8.21
CA ALA A 101 -8.15 6.09 -9.37
C ALA A 101 -7.56 5.46 -10.65
N GLU A 102 -8.15 5.80 -11.79
CA GLU A 102 -7.58 5.54 -13.12
C GLU A 102 -6.55 6.63 -13.46
N PRO A 103 -5.52 6.32 -14.28
CA PRO A 103 -4.63 7.34 -14.81
C PRO A 103 -5.42 8.36 -15.64
N ALA A 104 -4.93 9.60 -15.65
CA ALA A 104 -5.61 10.71 -16.33
C ALA A 104 -5.56 10.63 -17.86
N HIS A 105 -4.69 9.77 -18.41
CA HIS A 105 -4.51 9.60 -19.85
C HIS A 105 -5.29 8.37 -20.36
N ASP A 106 -5.96 8.53 -21.50
CA ASP A 106 -6.80 7.49 -22.10
C ASP A 106 -6.01 6.25 -22.58
N ASP A 107 -4.70 6.41 -22.77
CA ASP A 107 -3.77 5.34 -23.16
C ASP A 107 -3.37 4.42 -21.99
N ASP A 108 -3.88 4.65 -20.78
CA ASP A 108 -3.49 3.94 -19.56
C ASP A 108 -1.98 4.08 -19.27
N GLU A 109 -1.28 5.02 -19.92
CA GLU A 109 0.10 5.35 -19.62
C GLU A 109 0.15 6.25 -18.38
N GLY A 110 1.12 5.99 -17.51
CA GLY A 110 1.18 6.53 -16.14
C GLY A 110 1.17 8.07 -16.02
N PRO A 111 1.33 8.60 -14.79
CA PRO A 111 2.01 7.95 -13.67
C PRO A 111 1.08 7.04 -12.84
N TYR A 112 1.58 5.85 -12.50
CA TYR A 112 0.98 5.01 -11.46
C TYR A 112 1.51 5.41 -10.10
N ILE A 113 0.64 5.37 -9.09
CA ILE A 113 0.89 5.93 -7.77
C ILE A 113 0.42 4.94 -6.71
N LEU A 114 1.29 4.64 -5.74
CA LEU A 114 0.89 4.09 -4.46
C LEU A 114 0.60 5.26 -3.52
N GLY A 115 -0.70 5.53 -3.35
CA GLY A 115 -1.24 6.66 -2.61
C GLY A 115 -1.52 6.33 -1.15
N ALA A 116 -2.34 7.14 -0.49
CA ALA A 116 -2.65 7.03 0.94
C ALA A 116 -2.99 5.61 1.42
N ASN A 117 -3.73 4.83 0.63
CA ASN A 117 -4.08 3.46 0.98
C ASN A 117 -2.88 2.50 1.06
N PHE A 118 -1.78 2.76 0.33
CA PHE A 118 -0.52 2.04 0.55
C PHE A 118 0.12 2.42 1.90
N PHE A 119 0.10 3.71 2.25
CA PHE A 119 0.65 4.23 3.50
C PHE A 119 -0.17 3.86 4.74
N TRP A 120 -1.44 3.49 4.60
CA TRP A 120 -2.21 2.87 5.69
C TRP A 120 -1.67 1.49 6.06
N THR A 121 -0.98 0.83 5.13
CA THR A 121 -0.53 -0.56 5.29
C THR A 121 0.96 -0.69 5.54
N SER A 122 1.74 0.37 5.31
CA SER A 122 3.19 0.31 5.30
C SER A 122 3.82 1.57 5.88
N ILE A 123 4.94 1.39 6.58
CA ILE A 123 5.87 2.44 6.95
C ILE A 123 6.87 2.55 5.82
N VAL A 124 6.98 3.74 5.25
CA VAL A 124 7.91 4.04 4.17
C VAL A 124 8.99 4.95 4.71
N ARG A 125 10.25 4.50 4.65
CA ARG A 125 11.41 5.36 4.89
C ARG A 125 12.03 5.70 3.55
N LEU A 126 12.00 6.98 3.22
CA LEU A 126 12.69 7.55 2.07
C LEU A 126 14.02 8.11 2.57
N ASP A 127 15.12 7.42 2.28
CA ASP A 127 16.46 7.91 2.61
C ASP A 127 17.09 8.44 1.34
N ALA A 128 17.05 9.76 1.23
CA ALA A 128 17.69 10.48 0.17
C ALA A 128 18.94 11.09 0.83
N THR A 129 20.07 10.38 0.81
CA THR A 129 21.31 10.85 1.43
C THR A 129 21.73 12.17 0.76
N HIS A 130 21.37 13.30 1.38
CA HIS A 130 21.77 14.63 0.94
C HIS A 130 22.43 15.29 2.15
N ARG A 131 23.75 15.15 2.27
CA ARG A 131 24.52 15.90 3.29
C ARG A 131 24.75 17.37 2.89
N GLY A 132 23.95 17.92 1.96
CA GLY A 132 24.01 19.27 1.42
C GLY A 132 22.78 19.60 0.56
N ASP A 133 22.76 20.77 -0.10
CA ASP A 133 21.56 21.31 -0.75
C ASP A 133 21.00 20.47 -1.92
N ARG A 134 21.80 19.56 -2.50
CA ARG A 134 21.39 18.70 -3.63
C ARG A 134 22.10 17.33 -3.62
N PRO A 135 21.43 16.25 -4.09
CA PRO A 135 22.09 14.96 -4.32
C PRO A 135 23.20 15.07 -5.38
N VAL A 136 24.37 14.49 -5.08
CA VAL A 136 25.49 14.38 -6.03
C VAL A 136 25.38 13.02 -6.75
N PRO A 137 25.17 12.98 -8.08
CA PRO A 137 25.14 11.74 -8.83
C PRO A 137 26.41 10.90 -8.61
N GLY A 138 26.25 9.61 -8.31
CA GLY A 138 27.37 8.69 -8.08
C GLY A 138 27.97 8.72 -6.66
N GLN A 139 27.54 9.65 -5.79
CA GLN A 139 27.91 9.66 -4.36
C GLN A 139 26.70 9.49 -3.44
N ALA A 140 25.54 10.04 -3.84
CA ALA A 140 24.27 9.77 -3.17
C ALA A 140 23.73 8.40 -3.61
N ALA A 141 23.39 7.55 -2.66
CA ALA A 141 22.74 6.27 -2.89
C ALA A 141 21.33 6.34 -2.27
N PRO A 142 20.36 7.02 -2.91
CA PRO A 142 19.01 7.08 -2.37
C PRO A 142 18.44 5.66 -2.32
N TYR A 143 17.79 5.34 -1.21
CA TYR A 143 17.13 4.06 -1.03
C TYR A 143 15.79 4.24 -0.32
N MET A 144 14.94 3.24 -0.49
CA MET A 144 13.66 3.15 0.20
C MET A 144 13.67 1.90 1.06
N GLN A 145 13.08 2.00 2.25
CA GLN A 145 12.79 0.85 3.09
C GLN A 145 11.30 0.81 3.37
N PHE A 146 10.77 -0.39 3.39
CA PHE A 146 9.37 -0.65 3.68
C PHE A 146 9.27 -1.58 4.88
N ALA A 147 8.31 -1.31 5.76
CA ALA A 147 7.88 -2.25 6.78
C ALA A 147 6.36 -2.30 6.78
N PRO A 148 5.73 -3.50 6.81
CA PRO A 148 4.28 -3.57 6.92
C PRO A 148 3.84 -3.07 8.30
N GLN A 149 2.74 -2.31 8.35
CA GLN A 149 2.14 -1.84 9.61
C GLN A 149 1.36 -2.98 10.29
N ARG A 150 2.09 -3.95 10.83
CA ARG A 150 1.53 -5.06 11.62
C ARG A 150 2.58 -5.65 12.55
N ILE A 151 2.12 -6.20 13.67
CA ILE A 151 2.90 -7.01 14.58
C ILE A 151 2.60 -8.48 14.29
N LEU A 152 3.65 -9.27 14.09
CA LEU A 152 3.56 -10.70 13.88
C LEU A 152 4.31 -11.44 15.01
N SER A 153 3.80 -12.60 15.41
CA SER A 153 4.51 -13.56 16.25
C SER A 153 4.27 -14.97 15.69
N ASP A 154 5.34 -15.71 15.44
CA ASP A 154 5.31 -17.05 14.84
C ASP A 154 4.49 -17.15 13.55
N GLY A 155 4.50 -16.07 12.75
CA GLY A 155 3.74 -15.97 11.50
C GLY A 155 2.26 -15.59 11.65
N TYR A 156 1.77 -15.43 12.88
CA TYR A 156 0.40 -15.00 13.18
C TYR A 156 0.34 -13.49 13.42
N LYS A 157 -0.73 -12.84 12.93
CA LYS A 157 -1.01 -11.43 13.21
C LYS A 157 -1.40 -11.27 14.68
N LEU A 158 -0.61 -10.49 15.42
CA LEU A 158 -0.93 -10.07 16.78
C LEU A 158 -1.73 -8.76 16.79
N ALA A 159 -1.32 -7.79 15.98
CA ALA A 159 -1.97 -6.49 15.89
C ALA A 159 -1.72 -5.81 14.53
N GLY A 160 -2.67 -5.04 14.05
CA GLY A 160 -2.60 -4.12 12.92
C GLY A 160 -2.57 -2.66 13.39
N PRO A 161 -2.60 -1.69 12.46
CA PRO A 161 -2.37 -0.28 12.80
C PRO A 161 -3.48 0.30 13.70
N TRP A 162 -4.72 -0.15 13.53
CA TRP A 162 -5.87 0.31 14.32
C TRP A 162 -6.07 -0.44 15.64
N GLU A 163 -5.35 -1.54 15.84
CA GLU A 163 -5.42 -2.35 17.07
C GLU A 163 -4.41 -1.86 18.12
N LEU A 164 -3.57 -0.88 17.77
CA LEU A 164 -2.57 -0.27 18.64
C LEU A 164 -3.05 1.09 19.15
N GLU A 165 -3.55 1.14 20.38
CA GLU A 165 -4.04 2.37 21.01
C GLU A 165 -2.88 3.35 21.28
N ILE A 166 -2.82 4.48 20.56
CA ILE A 166 -1.81 5.52 20.78
C ILE A 166 -2.30 6.46 21.89
N HIS A 167 -1.69 6.37 23.07
CA HIS A 167 -1.98 7.29 24.16
C HIS A 167 -1.22 8.60 23.95
N ALA A 168 -1.92 9.62 23.44
CA ALA A 168 -1.33 10.92 23.08
C ALA A 168 -0.58 11.61 24.24
N ASP A 169 -1.00 11.34 25.48
CA ASP A 169 -0.44 11.95 26.69
C ASP A 169 0.77 11.18 27.27
N LEU A 170 1.09 10.01 26.70
CA LEU A 170 2.16 9.16 27.21
C LEU A 170 3.37 9.15 26.28
N PRO A 171 4.59 9.29 26.81
CA PRO A 171 5.80 9.15 26.01
C PRO A 171 5.91 7.72 25.44
N PRO A 172 6.60 7.53 24.29
CA PRO A 172 6.62 6.24 23.58
C PRO A 172 7.02 5.03 24.42
N ASN A 173 7.95 5.21 25.37
CA ASN A 173 8.41 4.15 26.27
C ASN A 173 7.31 3.69 27.25
N MET A 174 6.47 4.59 27.75
CA MET A 174 5.35 4.23 28.63
C MET A 174 4.23 3.52 27.87
N GLN A 175 4.01 3.89 26.60
CA GLN A 175 3.07 3.16 25.73
C GLN A 175 3.54 1.72 25.47
N ALA A 176 4.85 1.50 25.27
CA ALA A 176 5.41 0.17 25.10
C ALA A 176 5.22 -0.71 26.36
N VAL A 177 5.44 -0.14 27.55
CA VAL A 177 5.20 -0.84 28.83
C VAL A 177 3.73 -1.19 29.02
N LEU A 178 2.81 -0.26 28.73
CA LEU A 178 1.36 -0.52 28.89
C LEU A 178 0.82 -1.58 27.94
N ARG A 179 1.45 -1.75 26.78
CA ARG A 179 1.06 -2.74 25.77
C ARG A 179 1.68 -4.12 26.01
N ASP A 180 2.40 -4.31 27.12
CA ASP A 180 3.27 -5.48 27.37
C ASP A 180 4.11 -5.81 26.12
N GLN A 181 4.57 -4.77 25.43
CA GLN A 181 5.20 -4.93 24.13
C GLN A 181 6.56 -5.61 24.37
N PRO A 182 6.79 -6.83 23.82
CA PRO A 182 8.00 -7.57 24.14
C PRO A 182 9.22 -6.78 23.67
N GLU A 183 10.26 -6.75 24.50
CA GLU A 183 11.56 -6.24 24.06
C GLU A 183 11.99 -7.07 22.85
N LEU A 184 12.18 -6.41 21.71
CA LEU A 184 12.80 -7.02 20.55
C LEU A 184 14.26 -7.32 20.94
N GLN A 185 14.53 -8.57 21.32
CA GLN A 185 15.89 -9.02 21.55
C GLN A 185 16.64 -8.96 20.21
N ALA A 186 17.71 -8.17 20.20
CA ALA A 186 18.61 -8.01 19.06
C ALA A 186 19.55 -9.21 18.89
#